data_AF-A0A938DNC9-F1
#
_entry.id   AF-A0A938DNC9-F1
#
_cell.length_a   1.000
_cell.length_b   1.000
_cell.length_c   1.000
_cell.angle_alpha   90.00
_cell.angle_beta   90.00
_cell.angle_gamma   90.00
#
_symmetry.space_group_name_H-M   'P 1'
#
loop_
_entity.id
_entity.type
_entity.pdbx_description
1 polymer ?
#
loop_
_entity_poly.entity_id
_entity_poly.type
_entity_poly.pdbx_seq_one_letter_code
_entity_poly.pdbx_strand_id
1 'polypeptide(L)'
;MSDETPEIADPSSDIEVLEDMDVDLDGDGTADGHVKIEVERIDIDGDGTTDIVVVTETTTVDMTGDGTVDGAEITEAVMMDLDGDGTADSVTITRTTVVDVDGDGIPDIAEVEELDFSEIPEPGADNS
;
A
#
# COMPACT_ATOMS: atom_id res chain seq x y z
N MET A 1 -44.35 -18.01 4.01
CA MET A 1 -43.51 -16.80 4.03
C MET A 1 -42.11 -17.34 3.98
N SER A 2 -41.50 -17.30 2.80
CA SER A 2 -40.12 -17.72 2.62
C SER A 2 -39.27 -16.61 3.22
N ASP A 3 -38.52 -16.96 4.25
CA ASP A 3 -37.51 -16.13 4.87
C ASP A 3 -36.31 -16.14 3.91
N GLU A 4 -36.30 -15.23 2.94
CA GLU A 4 -35.11 -14.99 2.13
C GLU A 4 -34.24 -14.06 2.98
N THR A 5 -33.41 -14.65 3.85
CA THR A 5 -32.25 -13.95 4.38
C THR A 5 -31.47 -13.42 3.17
N PRO A 6 -31.22 -12.11 3.06
CA PRO A 6 -30.36 -11.60 2.00
C PRO A 6 -29.03 -12.34 2.11
N GLU A 7 -28.61 -12.94 1.01
CA GLU A 7 -27.26 -13.45 0.84
C GLU A 7 -26.35 -12.23 0.97
N ILE A 8 -25.79 -12.02 2.17
CA ILE A 8 -24.71 -11.07 2.35
C ILE A 8 -23.59 -11.63 1.48
N ALA A 9 -23.26 -10.94 0.39
CA ALA A 9 -22.19 -11.42 -0.47
C ALA A 9 -20.88 -11.44 0.35
N ASP A 10 -20.04 -12.43 0.06
CA ASP A 10 -18.86 -12.73 0.86
C ASP A 10 -17.76 -11.74 0.47
N PRO A 11 -17.21 -10.95 1.40
CA PRO A 11 -16.15 -10.01 1.06
C PRO A 11 -14.97 -10.76 0.44
N SER A 12 -14.42 -10.22 -0.64
CA SER A 12 -13.30 -10.82 -1.37
C SER A 12 -12.11 -9.88 -1.42
N SER A 13 -10.90 -10.44 -1.38
CA SER A 13 -9.64 -9.71 -1.43
C SER A 13 -8.66 -10.42 -2.36
N ASP A 14 -8.12 -9.70 -3.33
CA ASP A 14 -7.12 -10.20 -4.27
C ASP A 14 -5.85 -9.33 -4.21
N ILE A 15 -4.69 -9.97 -4.03
CA ILE A 15 -3.37 -9.32 -4.05
C ILE A 15 -2.66 -9.64 -5.36
N GLU A 16 -2.21 -8.59 -6.06
CA GLU A 16 -1.41 -8.64 -7.27
C GLU A 16 -0.03 -8.04 -7.01
N VAL A 17 1.03 -8.81 -7.26
CA VAL A 17 2.40 -8.29 -7.24
C VAL A 17 2.71 -7.73 -8.63
N LEU A 18 2.86 -6.41 -8.73
CA LEU A 18 3.15 -5.72 -9.99
C LEU A 18 4.65 -5.69 -10.30
N GLU A 19 5.46 -5.46 -9.27
CA GLU A 19 6.91 -5.43 -9.37
C GLU A 19 7.52 -6.18 -8.19
N ASP A 20 8.59 -6.92 -8.46
CA ASP A 20 9.39 -7.64 -7.46
C ASP A 20 10.79 -7.78 -8.07
N MET A 21 11.74 -7.00 -7.56
CA MET A 21 13.08 -6.92 -8.12
C MET A 21 14.17 -6.79 -7.06
N ASP A 22 15.20 -7.60 -7.23
CA ASP A 22 16.47 -7.49 -6.51
C ASP A 22 17.39 -6.48 -7.21
N VAL A 23 18.11 -5.68 -6.42
CA VAL A 23 19.07 -4.68 -6.89
C VAL A 23 20.45 -4.99 -6.30
N ASP A 24 21.42 -5.22 -7.18
CA ASP A 24 22.85 -5.37 -6.84
C ASP A 24 23.54 -4.03 -7.17
N LEU A 25 23.87 -3.25 -6.14
CA LEU A 25 24.43 -1.90 -6.24
C LEU A 25 25.95 -1.92 -6.40
N ASP A 26 26.63 -2.90 -5.79
CA ASP A 26 28.09 -2.98 -5.77
C ASP A 26 28.69 -3.94 -6.83
N GLY A 27 27.86 -4.79 -7.41
CA GLY A 27 28.18 -5.71 -8.50
C GLY A 27 28.84 -7.01 -8.05
N ASP A 28 28.71 -7.40 -6.78
CA ASP A 28 29.30 -8.63 -6.26
C ASP A 28 28.50 -9.90 -6.58
N GLY A 29 27.28 -9.74 -7.12
CA GLY A 29 26.35 -10.81 -7.47
C GLY A 29 25.35 -11.17 -6.36
N THR A 30 25.35 -10.44 -5.25
CA THR A 30 24.36 -10.48 -4.17
C THR A 30 23.44 -9.27 -4.30
N ALA A 31 22.18 -9.40 -3.89
CA ALA A 31 21.27 -8.28 -3.87
C ALA A 31 21.57 -7.41 -2.63
N ASP A 32 21.86 -6.14 -2.86
CA ASP A 32 21.98 -5.11 -1.83
C ASP A 32 20.62 -4.47 -1.53
N GLY A 33 19.61 -4.67 -2.37
CA GLY A 33 18.31 -4.08 -2.17
C GLY A 33 17.19 -4.85 -2.84
N HIS A 34 15.96 -4.54 -2.45
CA HIS A 34 14.75 -5.15 -2.97
C HIS A 34 13.67 -4.09 -3.13
N VAL A 35 12.96 -4.14 -4.25
CA VAL A 35 11.79 -3.30 -4.51
C VAL A 35 10.62 -4.18 -4.84
N LYS A 36 9.48 -3.95 -4.17
CA LYS A 36 8.25 -4.68 -4.35
C LYS A 36 7.07 -3.74 -4.43
N ILE A 37 6.20 -3.92 -5.42
CA ILE A 37 4.93 -3.20 -5.54
C ILE A 37 3.79 -4.21 -5.54
N GLU A 38 2.88 -4.06 -4.59
CA GLU A 38 1.69 -4.89 -4.43
C GLU A 38 0.44 -4.02 -4.54
N VAL A 39 -0.58 -4.56 -5.20
CA VAL A 39 -1.92 -3.97 -5.26
C VAL A 39 -2.90 -4.97 -4.70
N GLU A 40 -3.57 -4.60 -3.62
CA GLU A 40 -4.70 -5.33 -3.07
C GLU A 40 -6.02 -4.66 -3.50
N ARG A 41 -6.97 -5.48 -3.95
CA ARG A 41 -8.32 -5.06 -4.31
C ARG A 41 -9.29 -5.77 -3.38
N ILE A 42 -10.15 -5.00 -2.73
CA ILE A 42 -11.09 -5.51 -1.74
C ILE A 42 -12.51 -5.12 -2.19
N ASP A 43 -13.36 -6.12 -2.29
CA ASP A 43 -14.80 -6.01 -2.48
C ASP A 43 -15.45 -6.34 -1.13
N ILE A 44 -15.92 -5.32 -0.42
CA ILE A 44 -16.47 -5.43 0.95
C ILE A 44 -17.93 -5.85 0.91
N ASP A 45 -18.69 -5.34 -0.05
CA ASP A 45 -20.12 -5.58 -0.14
C ASP A 45 -20.49 -6.80 -1.02
N GLY A 46 -19.51 -7.34 -1.75
CA GLY A 46 -19.56 -8.54 -2.55
C GLY A 46 -20.37 -8.38 -3.85
N ASP A 47 -20.53 -7.15 -4.35
CA ASP A 47 -21.29 -6.89 -5.58
C ASP A 47 -20.49 -7.20 -6.86
N GLY A 48 -19.20 -7.55 -6.73
CA GLY A 48 -18.27 -7.83 -7.81
C GLY A 48 -17.49 -6.61 -8.30
N THR A 49 -17.66 -5.46 -7.66
CA THR A 49 -16.91 -4.21 -7.85
C THR A 49 -15.89 -4.06 -6.73
N THR A 50 -14.77 -3.40 -7.00
CA THR A 50 -13.76 -3.15 -5.97
C THR A 50 -14.10 -1.88 -5.21
N ASP A 51 -14.30 -2.00 -3.89
CA ASP A 51 -14.55 -0.86 -2.99
C ASP A 51 -13.25 -0.22 -2.51
N ILE A 52 -12.22 -1.02 -2.25
CA ILE A 52 -10.93 -0.53 -1.73
C ILE A 52 -9.79 -1.03 -2.59
N VAL A 53 -8.88 -0.12 -2.92
CA VAL A 53 -7.60 -0.43 -3.54
C VAL A 53 -6.49 0.00 -2.59
N VAL A 54 -5.64 -0.94 -2.18
CA VAL A 54 -4.43 -0.68 -1.41
C VAL A 54 -3.22 -0.89 -2.31
N VAL A 55 -2.36 0.10 -2.45
CA VAL A 55 -1.09 -0.02 -3.17
C VAL A 55 0.03 0.09 -2.17
N THR A 56 0.87 -0.95 -2.06
CA THR A 56 2.04 -0.96 -1.18
C THR A 56 3.30 -1.04 -2.00
N GLU A 57 4.15 -0.02 -1.91
CA GLU A 57 5.50 -0.03 -2.44
C GLU A 57 6.47 -0.20 -1.28
N THR A 58 7.28 -1.26 -1.31
CA THR A 58 8.32 -1.53 -0.32
C THR A 58 9.67 -1.48 -1.01
N THR A 59 10.59 -0.67 -0.48
CA THR A 59 11.99 -0.63 -0.88
C THR A 59 12.85 -0.96 0.33
N THR A 60 13.79 -1.89 0.20
CA THR A 60 14.78 -2.20 1.24
C THR A 60 16.20 -2.12 0.68
N VAL A 61 17.16 -1.81 1.54
CA VAL A 61 18.58 -1.79 1.23
C VAL A 61 19.41 -2.34 2.40
N ASP A 62 20.42 -3.14 2.07
CA ASP A 62 21.54 -3.59 2.90
C ASP A 62 22.79 -2.85 2.39
N MET A 63 23.21 -1.82 3.11
CA MET A 63 24.37 -1.00 2.79
C MET A 63 25.68 -1.58 3.34
N THR A 64 25.59 -2.43 4.37
CA THR A 64 26.73 -3.03 5.07
C THR A 64 27.15 -4.36 4.46
N GLY A 65 26.28 -4.99 3.67
CA GLY A 65 26.48 -6.27 3.00
C GLY A 65 26.49 -7.45 3.97
N ASP A 66 25.82 -7.32 5.12
CA ASP A 66 25.82 -8.35 6.17
C ASP A 66 24.61 -9.30 6.10
N GLY A 67 23.70 -9.04 5.16
CA GLY A 67 22.45 -9.75 4.93
C GLY A 67 21.27 -9.21 5.75
N THR A 68 21.45 -8.10 6.47
CA THR A 68 20.42 -7.41 7.24
C THR A 68 20.01 -6.14 6.51
N VAL A 69 18.73 -5.79 6.59
CA VAL A 69 18.23 -4.54 6.00
C VAL A 69 18.64 -3.37 6.87
N ASP A 70 19.49 -2.51 6.32
CA ASP A 70 19.92 -1.25 6.93
C ASP A 70 18.92 -0.12 6.67
N GLY A 71 18.15 -0.19 5.58
CA GLY A 71 17.18 0.85 5.24
C GLY A 71 15.93 0.27 4.63
N ALA A 72 14.76 0.75 5.07
CA ALA A 72 13.49 0.39 4.49
C ALA A 72 12.61 1.63 4.30
N GLU A 73 11.93 1.69 3.17
CA GLU A 73 10.87 2.64 2.90
C GLU A 73 9.63 1.88 2.44
N ILE A 74 8.50 2.16 3.08
CA ILE A 74 7.21 1.58 2.72
C ILE A 74 6.26 2.73 2.47
N THR A 75 5.71 2.81 1.25
CA THR A 75 4.63 3.72 0.92
C THR A 75 3.36 2.90 0.69
N GLU A 76 2.35 3.15 1.50
CA GLU A 76 1.03 2.54 1.37
C GLU A 76 0.03 3.62 0.96
N ALA A 77 -0.71 3.39 -0.13
CA ALA A 77 -1.80 4.25 -0.59
C ALA A 77 -3.10 3.47 -0.55
N VAL A 78 -4.04 3.91 0.27
CA VAL A 78 -5.39 3.33 0.41
C VAL A 78 -6.38 4.25 -0.27
N MET A 79 -7.09 3.74 -1.28
CA MET A 79 -8.17 4.43 -1.98
C MET A 79 -9.47 3.69 -1.68
N MET A 80 -10.50 4.42 -1.25
CA MET A 80 -11.82 3.86 -0.97
C MET A 80 -12.86 4.54 -1.84
N ASP A 81 -13.71 3.74 -2.49
CA ASP A 81 -14.89 4.13 -3.27
C ASP A 81 -16.08 3.41 -2.63
N LEU A 82 -16.76 4.06 -1.69
CA LEU A 82 -17.84 3.46 -0.91
C LEU A 82 -19.20 3.59 -1.57
N ASP A 83 -19.34 4.48 -2.56
CA ASP A 83 -20.57 4.67 -3.32
C ASP A 83 -20.58 3.96 -4.69
N GLY A 84 -19.43 3.41 -5.10
CA GLY A 84 -19.26 2.59 -6.29
C GLY A 84 -19.31 3.39 -7.59
N ASP A 85 -19.07 4.70 -7.54
CA ASP A 85 -19.16 5.56 -8.72
C ASP A 85 -17.90 5.53 -9.62
N GLY A 86 -16.83 4.86 -9.15
CA GLY A 86 -15.53 4.74 -9.81
C GLY A 86 -14.55 5.85 -9.43
N THR A 87 -14.92 6.73 -8.52
CA THR A 87 -14.10 7.81 -7.95
C THR A 87 -13.82 7.50 -6.48
N ALA A 88 -12.57 7.65 -6.04
CA ALA A 88 -12.27 7.46 -4.64
C ALA A 88 -12.93 8.57 -3.79
N ASP A 89 -13.72 8.19 -2.80
CA ASP A 89 -14.25 9.08 -1.76
C ASP A 89 -13.14 9.61 -0.84
N SER A 90 -12.14 8.74 -0.61
CA SER A 90 -10.99 9.05 0.22
C SER A 90 -9.71 8.41 -0.30
N VAL A 91 -8.61 9.13 -0.11
CA VAL A 91 -7.27 8.62 -0.36
C VAL A 91 -6.41 8.89 0.87
N THR A 92 -5.82 7.86 1.44
CA THR A 92 -4.82 7.98 2.51
C THR A 92 -3.49 7.47 1.99
N ILE A 93 -2.42 8.24 2.15
CA ILE A 93 -1.06 7.82 1.79
C ILE A 93 -0.20 7.88 3.05
N THR A 94 0.36 6.73 3.42
CA THR A 94 1.26 6.59 4.55
C THR A 94 2.63 6.21 4.04
N ARG A 95 3.65 6.98 4.40
CA ARG A 95 5.05 6.68 4.11
C ARG A 95 5.78 6.42 5.42
N THR A 96 6.39 5.25 5.52
CA THR A 96 7.23 4.85 6.65
C THR A 96 8.66 4.69 6.18
N THR A 97 9.60 5.37 6.84
CA THR A 97 11.04 5.27 6.55
C THR A 97 11.77 4.82 7.81
N VAL A 98 12.61 3.79 7.67
CA VAL A 98 13.43 3.23 8.73
C VAL A 98 14.87 3.14 8.24
N VAL A 99 15.83 3.56 9.05
CA VAL A 99 17.26 3.46 8.74
C VAL A 99 18.04 3.06 9.98
N ASP A 100 18.86 2.03 9.86
CA ASP A 100 19.91 1.56 10.76
C ASP A 100 21.25 1.84 10.07
N VAL A 101 21.99 2.82 10.57
CA VAL A 101 23.23 3.28 9.93
C VAL A 101 24.43 2.46 10.39
N ASP A 102 24.37 1.87 11.58
CA ASP A 102 25.48 1.15 12.19
C ASP A 102 25.36 -0.38 12.15
N GLY A 103 24.21 -0.89 11.67
CA GLY A 103 23.96 -2.30 11.40
C GLY A 103 23.82 -3.12 12.67
N ASP A 104 23.42 -2.51 13.79
CA ASP A 104 23.24 -3.22 15.07
C ASP A 104 21.87 -3.91 15.20
N GLY A 105 21.00 -3.72 14.20
CA GLY A 105 19.64 -4.23 14.12
C GLY A 105 18.61 -3.33 14.80
N ILE A 106 19.00 -2.16 15.29
CA ILE A 106 18.13 -1.16 15.91
C ILE A 106 18.11 0.09 15.02
N PRO A 107 16.92 0.50 14.52
CA PRO A 107 16.85 1.71 13.71
C PRO A 107 17.31 2.96 14.45
N ASP A 108 18.24 3.68 13.85
CA ASP A 108 18.66 5.03 14.24
C ASP A 108 17.58 6.06 13.89
N ILE A 109 16.91 5.85 12.76
CA ILE A 109 15.87 6.72 12.21
C ILE A 109 14.61 5.88 11.99
N ALA A 110 13.48 6.40 12.48
CA ALA A 110 12.16 5.89 12.17
C ALA A 110 11.19 7.07 12.03
N GLU A 111 10.61 7.22 10.85
CA GLU A 111 9.69 8.30 10.51
C GLU A 111 8.43 7.73 9.86
N VAL A 112 7.29 8.36 10.16
CA VAL A 112 6.00 8.05 9.55
C VAL A 112 5.36 9.37 9.14
N GLU A 113 5.03 9.49 7.85
CA GLU A 113 4.28 10.59 7.27
C GLU A 113 2.93 10.06 6.78
N GLU A 114 1.85 10.78 7.08
CA GLU A 114 0.49 10.42 6.63
C GLU A 114 -0.14 11.63 5.94
N LEU A 115 -0.76 11.39 4.78
CA LEU A 115 -1.52 12.35 4.01
C LEU A 115 -2.93 11.80 3.81
N ASP A 116 -3.93 12.53 4.32
CA ASP A 116 -5.33 12.15 4.19
C ASP A 116 -6.07 13.15 3.28
N PHE A 117 -6.73 12.61 2.27
CA PHE A 117 -7.59 13.31 1.33
C PHE A 117 -9.02 12.74 1.43
N SER A 118 -9.69 12.99 2.55
CA SER A 118 -11.13 12.78 2.67
C SER A 118 -11.87 13.93 1.98
N GLU A 119 -12.79 13.64 1.05
CA GLU A 119 -13.56 14.60 0.23
C GLU A 119 -12.81 15.16 -1.00
N ILE A 120 -12.64 14.34 -2.04
CA ILE A 120 -12.43 14.88 -3.39
C ILE A 120 -13.68 15.71 -3.72
N PRO A 121 -13.61 17.05 -3.91
CA PRO A 121 -14.79 17.82 -4.22
C PRO A 121 -15.39 17.30 -5.53
N GLU A 122 -16.69 17.00 -5.54
CA GLU A 122 -17.39 16.67 -6.79
C GLU A 122 -17.03 17.72 -7.86
N PRO A 123 -16.65 17.32 -9.08
CA PRO A 123 -16.49 18.25 -10.19
C PRO A 123 -17.85 18.83 -10.57
N GLY A 124 -18.32 19.84 -9.84
CA GLY A 124 -19.66 20.41 -10.01
C GLY A 124 -20.21 21.23 -8.86
N ALA A 125 -19.60 21.27 -7.68
CA ALA A 125 -20.03 22.15 -6.60
C ALA A 125 -19.68 23.62 -6.94
N ASP A 126 -20.55 24.28 -7.70
CA ASP A 126 -20.51 25.73 -7.82
C ASP A 126 -20.64 26.36 -6.42
N ASN A 127 -19.75 27.31 -6.16
CA ASN A 127 -19.86 28.21 -5.04
C ASN A 127 -20.90 29.28 -5.38
N SER A 128 -22.17 28.93 -5.21
CA SER A 128 -23.30 29.88 -5.21
C SER A 128 -23.10 31.03 -4.22
#